data_AF-A0A0K8RNH7-F1
#
_entry.id   AF-A0A0K8RNH7-F1
#
_cell.length_a   1.000
_cell.length_b   1.000
_cell.length_c   1.000
_cell.angle_alpha   90.00
_cell.angle_beta   90.00
_cell.angle_gamma   90.00
#
_symmetry.space_group_name_H-M   'P 1'
#
loop_
_entity.id
_entity.type
_entity.pdbx_description
1 polymer ?
#
loop_
_entity_poly.entity_id
_entity_poly.type
_entity_poly.pdbx_seq_one_letter_code
_entity_poly.pdbx_strand_id
1 'polypeptide(L)'
;GYCALFGILFFGSQCSSDEDLYKRYYQNDTGLCGSWYRNESSLELIYNCTLLTLVQKNYPIVNKTWEDFRHKHNLSVKALVGLMCNLTVAMPNEFYLMFESEEGLEQEPLERSDDDSDSTEAPQVPPTELRYAEGNCSKKIYELTTPAPTTPSEHDLEAIE
;
A
#
# COMPACT_ATOMS: atom_id res chain seq x y z
N GLY A 1 -18.23 -2.51 27.56
CA GLY A 1 -18.43 -1.66 26.38
C GLY A 1 -17.35 -0.64 26.34
N TYR A 2 -16.38 -0.81 25.44
CA TYR A 2 -15.38 0.21 25.09
C TYR A 2 -15.21 0.14 23.57
N CYS A 3 -16.15 0.76 22.87
CA CYS A 3 -15.95 1.25 21.50
C CYS A 3 -15.62 2.73 21.69
N ALA A 4 -14.35 3.08 21.82
CA ALA A 4 -13.95 4.46 21.97
C ALA A 4 -12.55 4.70 21.38
N LEU A 5 -12.55 5.58 20.39
CA LEU A 5 -11.49 6.55 20.06
C LEU A 5 -10.17 5.99 19.52
N PHE A 6 -10.16 5.61 18.23
CA PHE A 6 -9.07 5.90 17.25
C PHE A 6 -9.44 5.49 15.81
N GLY A 7 -10.72 5.22 15.53
CA GLY A 7 -11.16 4.49 14.33
C GLY A 7 -11.71 5.31 13.16
N ILE A 8 -11.66 6.64 13.19
CA ILE A 8 -12.32 7.44 12.13
C ILE A 8 -11.36 7.88 11.03
N LEU A 9 -10.04 7.67 11.19
CA LEU A 9 -9.07 7.93 10.12
C LEU A 9 -8.30 6.69 9.62
N PHE A 10 -8.26 5.58 10.38
CA PHE A 10 -7.57 4.36 9.93
C PHE A 10 -8.24 3.01 10.29
N PHE A 11 -9.23 2.93 11.18
CA PHE A 11 -9.73 1.63 11.67
C PHE A 11 -11.24 1.58 11.85
N GLY A 12 -11.90 0.91 10.89
CA GLY A 12 -13.35 0.83 10.75
C GLY A 12 -14.16 0.45 12.00
N SER A 13 -15.39 0.96 12.04
CA SER A 13 -16.44 0.62 12.98
C SER A 13 -16.83 -0.87 12.88
N GLN A 14 -17.11 -1.47 14.04
CA GLN A 14 -17.46 -2.89 14.22
C GLN A 14 -18.75 -3.33 13.50
N CYS A 15 -18.73 -4.62 13.11
CA CYS A 15 -19.86 -5.51 12.77
C CYS A 15 -20.50 -5.39 11.38
N SER A 16 -19.83 -5.95 10.37
CA SER A 16 -20.42 -6.68 9.24
C SER A 16 -19.40 -7.74 8.82
N SER A 17 -19.81 -8.84 8.19
CA SER A 17 -18.87 -9.83 7.62
C SER A 17 -17.72 -9.11 6.93
N ASP A 18 -16.48 -9.46 7.28
CA ASP A 18 -15.28 -8.71 6.89
C ASP A 18 -15.28 -8.37 5.40
N GLU A 19 -15.78 -9.26 4.54
CA GLU A 19 -15.94 -9.03 3.10
C GLU A 19 -16.68 -7.74 2.72
N ASP A 20 -17.75 -7.35 3.41
CA ASP A 20 -18.49 -6.13 3.10
C ASP A 20 -17.67 -4.87 3.44
N LEU A 21 -16.86 -4.93 4.50
CA LEU A 21 -15.93 -3.87 4.87
C LEU A 21 -14.81 -3.79 3.84
N TYR A 22 -14.14 -4.91 3.52
CA TYR A 22 -13.10 -4.95 2.49
C TYR A 22 -13.59 -4.42 1.15
N LYS A 23 -14.78 -4.85 0.72
CA LYS A 23 -15.41 -4.38 -0.50
C LYS A 23 -15.65 -2.87 -0.45
N ARG A 24 -16.20 -2.33 0.65
CA ARG A 24 -16.41 -0.89 0.79
C ARG A 24 -15.11 -0.09 0.72
N TYR A 25 -14.03 -0.56 1.35
CA TYR A 25 -12.76 0.16 1.42
C TYR A 25 -11.92 0.04 0.15
N TYR A 26 -11.82 -1.16 -0.43
CA TYR A 26 -10.83 -1.47 -1.45
C TYR A 26 -11.38 -1.69 -2.85
N GLN A 27 -12.70 -1.79 -3.04
CA GLN A 27 -13.28 -2.06 -4.37
C GLN A 27 -12.85 -1.01 -5.41
N ASN A 28 -12.73 0.26 -5.01
CA ASN A 28 -12.32 1.37 -5.88
C ASN A 28 -10.87 1.83 -5.64
N ASP A 29 -10.15 1.20 -4.71
CA ASP A 29 -8.76 1.53 -4.46
C ASP A 29 -7.89 0.95 -5.57
N THR A 30 -7.09 1.77 -6.23
CA THR A 30 -6.19 1.33 -7.30
C THR A 30 -4.80 0.96 -6.75
N GLY A 31 -4.53 1.23 -5.47
CA GLY A 31 -3.29 0.91 -4.80
C GLY A 31 -3.03 -0.58 -4.58
N LEU A 32 -1.98 -0.89 -3.82
CA LEU A 32 -1.55 -2.23 -3.43
C LEU A 32 -2.69 -3.03 -2.80
N CYS A 33 -3.42 -2.45 -1.84
CA CYS A 33 -4.49 -3.18 -1.15
C CYS A 33 -5.68 -3.46 -2.05
N GLY A 34 -6.09 -2.49 -2.88
CA GLY A 34 -7.13 -2.72 -3.87
C GLY A 34 -6.75 -3.72 -4.97
N SER A 35 -5.52 -3.63 -5.48
CA SER A 35 -4.98 -4.57 -6.46
C SER A 35 -4.86 -6.00 -5.89
N TRP A 36 -4.42 -6.12 -4.62
CA TRP A 36 -4.38 -7.39 -3.91
C TRP A 36 -5.77 -7.99 -3.69
N TYR A 37 -6.73 -7.17 -3.22
CA TYR A 37 -8.11 -7.59 -3.00
C TYR A 37 -8.77 -8.10 -4.28
N ARG A 38 -8.54 -7.42 -5.41
CA ARG A 38 -9.02 -7.86 -6.73
C ARG A 38 -8.19 -8.98 -7.37
N ASN A 39 -7.13 -9.44 -6.69
CA ASN A 39 -6.21 -10.48 -7.16
C ASN A 39 -5.66 -10.20 -8.57
N GLU A 40 -5.22 -8.96 -8.79
CA GLU A 40 -4.72 -8.54 -10.09
C GLU A 40 -3.29 -8.99 -10.35
N SER A 41 -2.97 -9.21 -11.63
CA SER A 41 -1.61 -9.52 -12.08
C SER A 41 -0.66 -8.33 -11.94
N SER A 42 -1.17 -7.11 -11.83
CA SER A 42 -0.41 -5.87 -11.69
C SER A 42 0.19 -5.67 -10.29
N LEU A 43 -0.24 -6.44 -9.28
CA LEU A 43 0.14 -6.22 -7.89
C LEU A 43 1.66 -6.14 -7.68
N GLU A 44 2.42 -7.10 -8.21
CA GLU A 44 3.88 -7.13 -8.03
C GLU A 44 4.57 -5.97 -8.75
N LEU A 45 4.02 -5.54 -9.89
CA LEU A 45 4.52 -4.37 -10.62
C LEU A 45 4.30 -3.09 -9.80
N ILE A 46 3.11 -2.94 -9.20
CA ILE A 46 2.76 -1.78 -8.38
C ILE A 46 3.66 -1.74 -7.14
N TYR A 47 3.87 -2.88 -6.48
CA TYR A 47 4.76 -3.01 -5.33
C TYR A 47 6.19 -2.57 -5.65
N ASN A 48 6.79 -3.15 -6.69
CA ASN A 48 8.16 -2.82 -7.08
C ASN A 48 8.30 -1.36 -7.51
N CYS A 49 7.35 -0.83 -8.28
CA CYS A 49 7.33 0.57 -8.67
C CYS A 49 7.25 1.50 -7.45
N THR A 50 6.42 1.15 -6.45
CA THR A 50 6.24 1.94 -5.23
C THR A 50 7.54 2.00 -4.44
N LEU A 51 8.19 0.86 -4.21
CA LEU A 51 9.48 0.81 -3.51
C LEU A 51 10.56 1.62 -4.25
N LEU A 52 10.66 1.48 -5.58
CA LEU A 52 11.62 2.23 -6.39
C LEU A 52 11.38 3.75 -6.30
N THR A 53 10.12 4.18 -6.35
CA THR A 53 9.74 5.60 -6.27
C THR A 53 10.14 6.20 -4.93
N LEU A 54 9.91 5.47 -3.82
CA LEU A 54 10.27 5.93 -2.48
C LEU A 54 11.78 5.98 -2.27
N VAL A 55 12.52 4.99 -2.78
CA VAL A 55 13.99 5.02 -2.77
C VAL A 55 14.51 6.24 -3.54
N GLN A 56 13.94 6.55 -4.71
CA GLN A 56 14.32 7.73 -5.51
C GLN A 56 14.02 9.06 -4.79
N LYS A 57 12.99 9.09 -3.94
CA LYS A 57 12.66 10.23 -3.07
C LYS A 57 13.47 10.27 -1.77
N ASN A 58 14.52 9.44 -1.65
CA ASN A 58 15.38 9.35 -0.47
C ASN A 58 14.68 8.80 0.80
N TYR A 59 13.71 7.90 0.60
CA TYR A 59 13.03 7.14 1.67
C TYR A 59 13.34 5.63 1.60
N PRO A 60 14.61 5.21 1.77
CA PRO A 60 14.99 3.80 1.68
C PRO A 60 14.43 2.95 2.83
N ILE A 61 13.96 3.58 3.92
CA ILE A 61 13.42 2.89 5.10
C ILE A 61 12.25 1.98 4.75
N VAL A 62 11.37 2.36 3.83
CA VAL A 62 10.21 1.55 3.43
C VAL A 62 10.65 0.26 2.76
N ASN A 63 11.57 0.37 1.79
CA ASN A 63 12.14 -0.78 1.10
C ASN A 63 12.80 -1.73 2.11
N LYS A 64 13.61 -1.19 3.01
CA LYS A 64 14.26 -1.97 4.07
C LYS A 64 13.23 -2.68 4.95
N THR A 65 12.27 -1.97 5.52
CA THR A 65 11.25 -2.54 6.42
C THR A 65 10.44 -3.64 5.73
N TRP A 66 9.95 -3.37 4.51
CA TRP A 66 9.08 -4.30 3.80
C TRP A 66 9.84 -5.53 3.31
N GLU A 67 11.00 -5.35 2.67
CA GLU A 67 11.78 -6.45 2.11
C GLU A 67 12.48 -7.27 3.19
N ASP A 68 13.01 -6.64 4.26
CA ASP A 68 13.60 -7.39 5.38
C ASP A 68 12.56 -8.28 6.04
N PHE A 69 11.35 -7.76 6.30
CA PHE A 69 10.25 -8.54 6.84
C PHE A 69 9.82 -9.66 5.88
N ARG A 70 9.68 -9.34 4.58
CA ARG A 70 9.33 -10.31 3.54
C ARG A 70 10.31 -11.48 3.49
N HIS A 71 11.61 -11.19 3.46
CA HIS A 71 12.65 -12.21 3.40
C HIS A 71 12.76 -13.01 4.70
N LYS A 72 12.73 -12.34 5.86
CA LYS A 72 12.79 -12.98 7.19
C LYS A 72 11.68 -14.01 7.38
N HIS A 73 10.48 -13.71 6.87
CA HIS A 73 9.31 -14.58 6.99
C HIS A 73 9.02 -15.43 5.75
N ASN A 74 9.92 -15.44 4.75
CA ASN A 74 9.78 -16.17 3.48
C ASN A 74 8.43 -15.90 2.77
N LEU A 75 8.00 -14.64 2.75
CA LEU A 75 6.73 -14.23 2.17
C LEU A 75 6.88 -13.89 0.68
N SER A 76 5.86 -14.20 -0.12
CA SER A 76 5.70 -13.57 -1.43
C SER A 76 5.23 -12.13 -1.27
N VAL A 77 5.38 -11.31 -2.32
CA VAL A 77 4.85 -9.93 -2.34
C VAL A 77 3.34 -9.95 -2.04
N LYS A 78 2.60 -10.86 -2.69
CA LYS A 78 1.17 -11.02 -2.46
C LYS A 78 0.84 -11.39 -1.01
N ALA A 79 1.63 -12.23 -0.36
CA ALA A 79 1.40 -12.59 1.04
C ALA A 79 1.68 -11.41 1.98
N LEU A 80 2.77 -10.67 1.76
CA LEU A 80 3.09 -9.48 2.54
C LEU A 80 2.00 -8.40 2.40
N VAL A 81 1.64 -8.03 1.17
CA VAL A 81 0.60 -7.03 0.93
C VAL A 81 -0.73 -7.49 1.55
N GLY A 82 -1.04 -8.79 1.48
CA GLY A 82 -2.21 -9.34 2.14
C GLY A 82 -2.21 -9.13 3.65
N LEU A 83 -1.07 -9.25 4.33
CA LEU A 83 -0.95 -8.94 5.75
C LEU A 83 -1.13 -7.44 6.03
N MET A 84 -0.48 -6.59 5.23
CA MET A 84 -0.56 -5.13 5.37
C MET A 84 -1.97 -4.59 5.17
N CYS A 85 -2.73 -5.22 4.28
CA CYS A 85 -4.09 -4.84 3.97
C CYS A 85 -5.12 -5.55 4.85
N ASN A 86 -4.68 -6.49 5.71
CA ASN A 86 -5.60 -7.21 6.56
C ASN A 86 -5.99 -6.37 7.79
N LEU A 87 -7.23 -5.87 7.80
CA LEU A 87 -7.79 -5.03 8.85
C LEU A 87 -7.90 -5.72 10.22
N THR A 88 -7.79 -7.05 10.28
CA THR A 88 -7.85 -7.82 11.54
C THR A 88 -6.48 -8.16 12.11
N VAL A 89 -5.39 -7.87 11.38
CA VAL A 89 -4.02 -8.23 11.77
C VAL A 89 -3.26 -6.96 12.14
N ALA A 90 -2.65 -6.96 13.33
CA ALA A 90 -1.73 -5.90 13.73
C ALA A 90 -0.37 -6.13 13.05
N MET A 91 0.13 -5.09 12.38
CA MET A 91 1.48 -5.13 11.79
C MET A 91 2.55 -4.93 12.88
N PRO A 92 3.80 -5.39 12.66
CA PRO A 92 4.90 -5.08 13.56
C PRO A 92 5.15 -3.58 13.71
N ASN A 93 5.70 -3.16 14.85
CA ASN A 93 5.90 -1.73 15.17
C ASN A 93 6.75 -0.99 14.13
N GLU A 94 7.70 -1.67 13.49
CA GLU A 94 8.59 -1.12 12.47
C GLU A 94 7.82 -0.59 11.25
N PHE A 95 6.61 -1.11 10.98
CA PHE A 95 5.73 -0.63 9.91
C PHE A 95 5.02 0.68 10.28
N TYR A 96 4.95 1.03 11.56
CA TYR A 96 4.39 2.31 12.01
C TYR A 96 5.50 3.35 12.22
N LEU A 97 6.64 2.93 12.79
CA LEU A 97 7.78 3.80 13.09
C LEU A 97 8.53 4.30 11.84
N MET A 98 8.25 3.76 10.65
CA MET A 98 8.84 4.26 9.40
C MET A 98 8.20 5.55 8.90
N PHE A 99 7.08 5.99 9.47
CA PHE A 99 6.39 7.22 9.07
C PHE A 99 6.61 8.37 10.04
N GLU A 100 6.61 9.58 9.49
CA GLU A 100 6.53 10.81 10.28
C GLU A 100 5.17 10.86 11.00
N SER A 101 5.16 11.32 12.24
CA SER A 101 3.91 11.62 12.94
C SER A 101 3.23 12.83 12.30
N GLU A 102 1.95 12.72 12.00
CA GLU A 102 1.18 13.87 11.51
C GLU A 102 0.96 14.85 12.68
N GLU A 103 1.55 16.04 12.61
CA GLU A 103 1.34 17.12 13.59
C GLU A 103 -0.16 17.46 13.70
N GLY A 104 -0.76 17.19 14.87
CA GLY A 104 -2.16 17.51 15.18
C GLY A 104 -3.03 16.32 15.61
N LEU A 105 -2.51 15.10 15.54
CA LEU A 105 -3.09 13.94 16.22
C LEU A 105 -2.23 13.64 17.44
N GLU A 106 -2.74 13.92 18.66
CA GLU A 106 -2.09 13.51 19.90
C GLU A 106 -2.01 11.98 19.94
N GLN A 107 -0.91 11.45 19.43
CA GLN A 107 -0.45 10.09 19.70
C GLN A 107 0.73 10.27 20.65
N GLU A 108 0.68 9.60 21.81
CA GLU A 108 1.89 9.40 22.61
C GLU A 108 2.97 8.86 21.67
N PRO A 109 4.14 9.50 21.55
CA PRO A 109 5.23 8.98 20.73
C PRO A 109 5.51 7.56 21.22
N LEU A 110 5.38 6.58 20.34
CA LEU A 110 5.95 5.27 20.59
C LEU A 110 7.47 5.48 20.64
N GLU A 111 7.99 5.68 21.84
CA GLU A 111 9.42 5.92 22.07
C GLU A 111 10.20 4.73 21.51
N ARG A 112 10.98 5.02 20.46
CA ARG A 112 12.14 4.22 20.13
C ARG A 112 13.06 4.32 21.35
N SER A 113 13.42 3.20 21.96
CA SER A 113 14.38 3.22 23.06
C SER A 113 15.74 3.60 22.49
N ASP A 114 16.04 4.90 22.49
CA ASP A 114 17.29 5.46 22.04
C ASP A 114 18.36 5.23 23.11
N ASP A 115 18.93 4.03 23.09
CA ASP A 115 20.15 3.70 23.82
C ASP A 115 21.20 3.20 22.84
N ASP A 116 21.59 4.07 21.88
CA ASP A 116 23.00 4.26 21.56
C ASP A 116 23.22 5.50 20.66
N SER A 117 24.25 6.25 21.02
CA SER A 117 24.68 7.47 20.34
C SER A 117 25.14 7.25 18.88
N ASP A 118 24.90 8.25 18.03
CA ASP A 118 25.48 8.41 16.69
C ASP A 118 24.97 7.48 15.56
N SER A 119 23.65 7.29 15.45
CA SER A 119 23.05 6.64 14.27
C SER A 119 22.42 7.69 13.35
N THR A 120 22.94 7.81 12.12
CA THR A 120 22.27 8.47 11.00
C THR A 120 20.96 7.74 10.69
N GLU A 121 19.91 8.06 11.44
CA GLU A 121 18.59 7.47 11.26
C GLU A 121 18.07 7.81 9.85
N ALA A 122 17.59 6.78 9.13
CA ALA A 122 17.05 6.98 7.80
C ALA A 122 15.83 7.94 7.88
N PRO A 123 15.65 8.87 6.92
CA PRO A 123 14.52 9.77 6.93
C PRO A 123 13.20 9.01 7.04
N GLN A 124 12.38 9.38 8.02
CA GLN A 124 11.01 8.90 8.14
C GLN A 124 10.19 9.38 6.94
N VAL A 125 9.12 8.66 6.62
CA VAL A 125 8.33 8.92 5.41
C VAL A 125 7.06 9.68 5.77
N PRO A 126 6.76 10.81 5.13
CA PRO A 126 5.43 11.40 5.23
C PRO A 126 4.38 10.39 4.71
N PRO A 127 3.26 10.12 5.41
CA PRO A 127 2.24 9.17 4.93
C PRO A 127 1.69 9.52 3.54
N THR A 128 1.68 10.80 3.20
CA THR A 128 1.29 11.34 1.89
C THR A 128 2.22 10.88 0.77
N GLU A 129 3.51 10.67 1.05
CA GLU A 129 4.50 10.24 0.06
C GLU A 129 4.30 8.78 -0.35
N LEU A 130 3.99 7.90 0.61
CA LEU A 130 3.63 6.51 0.29
C LEU A 130 2.37 6.46 -0.58
N ARG A 131 1.31 7.18 -0.18
CA ARG A 131 0.05 7.22 -0.93
C ARG A 131 0.25 7.78 -2.35
N TYR A 132 1.09 8.80 -2.49
CA TYR A 132 1.42 9.38 -3.78
C TYR A 132 2.18 8.37 -4.66
N ALA A 133 3.20 7.69 -4.12
CA ALA A 133 3.98 6.70 -4.85
C ALA A 133 3.11 5.55 -5.34
N GLU A 134 2.29 4.99 -4.45
CA GLU A 134 1.36 3.90 -4.73
C GLU A 134 0.35 4.29 -5.83
N GLY A 135 -0.32 5.44 -5.68
CA GLY A 135 -1.30 5.91 -6.67
C GLY A 135 -0.69 6.22 -8.04
N ASN A 136 0.50 6.81 -8.08
CA ASN A 136 1.20 7.13 -9.32
C ASN A 136 1.67 5.86 -10.05
N CYS A 137 2.22 4.89 -9.31
CA CYS A 137 2.63 3.59 -9.85
C CYS A 137 1.46 2.79 -10.38
N SER A 138 0.39 2.72 -9.59
CA SER A 138 -0.88 2.13 -9.97
C SER A 138 -1.38 2.69 -11.31
N LYS A 139 -1.54 4.02 -11.40
CA LYS A 139 -2.00 4.69 -12.62
C LYS A 139 -1.14 4.35 -13.83
N LYS A 140 0.18 4.47 -13.71
CA LYS A 140 1.12 4.16 -14.81
C LYS A 140 1.00 2.71 -15.28
N ILE A 141 0.86 1.77 -14.35
CA ILE A 141 0.77 0.35 -14.69
C ILE A 141 -0.56 0.05 -15.38
N TYR A 142 -1.68 0.57 -14.87
CA TYR A 142 -2.97 0.38 -15.55
C TYR A 142 -3.00 1.01 -16.94
N GLU A 143 -2.40 2.19 -17.13
CA GLU A 143 -2.25 2.80 -18.47
C GLU A 143 -1.44 1.90 -19.42
N LEU A 144 -0.40 1.22 -18.93
CA LEU A 144 0.41 0.29 -19.72
C LEU A 144 -0.29 -1.05 -20.00
N THR A 145 -1.13 -1.53 -19.08
CA THR A 145 -1.80 -2.84 -19.20
C THR A 145 -3.18 -2.75 -19.83
N THR A 146 -3.75 -1.54 -19.97
CA THR A 146 -5.03 -1.36 -20.65
C THR A 146 -4.80 -1.54 -22.16
N PRO A 147 -5.46 -2.52 -22.81
CA PRO A 147 -5.34 -2.68 -24.25
C PRO A 147 -5.76 -1.39 -24.95
N ALA A 148 -4.96 -0.93 -25.91
CA ALA A 148 -5.33 0.20 -26.76
C ALA A 148 -6.70 -0.11 -27.40
N PRO A 149 -7.59 0.89 -27.54
CA PRO A 149 -8.86 0.69 -28.23
C PRO A 149 -8.57 0.04 -29.57
N THR A 150 -9.12 -1.14 -29.83
CA THR A 150 -9.01 -1.78 -31.13
C THR A 150 -9.82 -0.93 -32.09
N THR A 151 -9.17 -0.01 -32.80
CA THR A 151 -9.77 0.63 -33.98
C THR A 151 -10.09 -0.51 -34.94
N PRO A 152 -11.37 -0.74 -35.31
CA PRO A 152 -11.69 -1.72 -36.33
C PRO A 152 -10.92 -1.35 -37.60
N SER A 153 -10.16 -2.30 -38.13
CA SER A 153 -9.55 -2.14 -39.46
C SER A 153 -10.68 -2.10 -40.49
N GLU A 154 -10.62 -1.17 -41.43
CA GLU A 154 -11.58 -0.99 -42.53
C GLU A 154 -11.81 -2.27 -43.35
N HIS A 155 -10.87 -3.23 -43.28
CA HIS A 155 -10.94 -4.53 -43.92
C HIS A 155 -11.98 -5.51 -43.35
N ASP A 156 -12.58 -5.27 -42.17
CA ASP A 156 -13.65 -6.12 -41.62
C ASP A 156 -15.06 -5.68 -42.07
N LEU A 157 -15.21 -4.54 -42.76
CA LEU A 157 -16.50 -4.05 -43.25
C LEU A 157 -16.88 -4.59 -44.63
N GLU A 158 -15.91 -5.05 -45.43
CA GLU A 158 -16.17 -5.59 -46.79
C GLU A 158 -16.61 -7.06 -46.81
N ALA A 159 -16.62 -7.76 -45.67
CA ALA A 159 -17.07 -9.16 -45.60
C ALA A 159 -18.60 -9.32 -45.41
N ILE A 160 -19.37 -8.22 -45.46
CA ILE A 160 -20.82 -8.21 -45.20
C ILE A 160 -21.64 -7.71 -46.42
N GLU A 161 -21.08 -7.69 -47.63
CA GLU A 161 -21.84 -7.40 -48.86
C GLU A 161 -21.82 -8.56 -49.88
#